data_AF-A0AAN3NWF0-F1
#
_entry.id   AF-A0AAN3NWF0-F1
#
_cell.length_a   1.000
_cell.length_b   1.000
_cell.length_c   1.000
_cell.angle_alpha   90.00
_cell.angle_beta   90.00
_cell.angle_gamma   90.00
#
_symmetry.space_group_name_H-M   'P 1'
#
loop_
_entity.id
_entity.type
_entity.pdbx_description
1 polymer ?
#
loop_
_entity_poly.entity_id
_entity_poly.type
_entity_poly.pdbx_seq_one_letter_code
_entity_poly.pdbx_strand_id
1 'polypeptide(L)'
;MKILRYVFYFLLLICLSTGVQAAKKIATLYIPAGSMGVLTGFQFNLSILTPEGAQYGVYQSRSVAILNVPLVSWTGQGTAPELHLEDARTILP
;
A
#
# COMPACT_ATOMS: atom_id res chain seq x y z
N MET A 1 43.83 19.44 9.29
CA MET A 1 42.81 19.15 8.26
C MET A 1 41.49 18.74 8.89
N LYS A 2 40.75 19.67 9.50
CA LYS A 2 39.48 19.36 10.19
C LYS A 2 38.26 19.58 9.29
N ILE A 3 38.25 20.68 8.54
CA ILE A 3 37.20 21.02 7.57
C ILE A 3 37.02 19.94 6.49
N LEU A 4 38.11 19.42 5.92
CA LEU A 4 38.04 18.37 4.90
C LEU A 4 37.39 17.09 5.44
N ARG A 5 37.62 16.77 6.72
CA ARG A 5 37.02 15.62 7.40
C ARG A 5 35.50 15.80 7.55
N TYR A 6 35.04 17.00 7.93
CA TYR A 6 33.61 17.29 8.07
C TYR A 6 32.88 17.27 6.73
N VAL A 7 33.49 17.80 5.66
CA VAL A 7 32.93 17.75 4.31
C VAL A 7 32.78 16.30 3.83
N PHE A 8 33.77 15.45 4.11
CA PHE A 8 33.71 14.04 3.73
C PHE A 8 32.59 13.28 4.47
N TYR A 9 32.42 13.52 5.78
CA TYR A 9 31.32 12.93 6.54
C TYR A 9 29.94 13.43 6.09
N PHE A 10 29.84 14.71 5.72
CA PHE A 10 28.60 15.28 5.19
C PHE A 10 28.22 14.65 3.84
N LEU A 11 29.20 14.44 2.96
CA LEU A 11 29.00 13.78 1.67
C LEU A 11 28.56 12.32 1.85
N LEU A 12 29.19 11.60 2.80
CA LEU A 12 28.85 10.22 3.12
C LEU A 12 27.40 10.10 3.62
N LEU A 13 26.96 11.04 4.48
CA LEU A 13 25.58 11.12 4.97
C LEU A 13 24.54 11.29 3.84
N ILE A 14 24.87 12.08 2.82
CA ILE A 14 24.00 12.27 1.64
C ILE A 14 23.97 11.01 0.77
N CYS A 15 25.11 10.33 0.57
CA CYS A 15 25.14 9.08 -0.18
C CYS A 15 24.43 7.92 0.54
N LEU A 16 24.37 7.95 1.88
CA LEU A 16 23.70 6.95 2.71
C LEU A 16 22.22 7.26 2.95
N SER A 17 21.74 8.46 2.58
CA SER A 17 20.30 8.73 2.60
C SER A 17 19.64 7.99 1.44
N THR A 18 19.24 6.74 1.69
CA THR A 18 18.31 6.05 0.80
C THR A 18 17.02 6.84 0.80
N GLY A 19 16.75 7.55 -0.30
CA GLY A 19 15.46 8.20 -0.50
C GLY A 19 14.38 7.12 -0.51
N VAL A 20 13.70 6.94 0.62
CA VAL A 20 12.51 6.09 0.70
C VAL A 20 11.46 6.77 -0.18
N GLN A 21 11.28 6.24 -1.39
CA GLN A 21 10.18 6.68 -2.24
C GLN A 21 8.88 6.27 -1.55
N ALA A 22 7.95 7.21 -1.42
CA ALA A 22 6.63 6.93 -0.87
C ALA A 22 5.95 5.83 -1.72
N ALA A 23 5.25 4.90 -1.06
CA ALA A 23 4.53 3.83 -1.74
C ALA A 23 3.53 4.44 -2.74
N LYS A 24 3.65 4.07 -4.02
CA LYS A 24 2.79 4.59 -5.08
C LYS A 24 1.40 3.96 -4.95
N LYS A 25 0.37 4.77 -4.65
CA LYS A 25 -1.04 4.34 -4.71
C LYS A 25 -1.39 4.05 -6.16
N ILE A 26 -1.71 2.79 -6.45
CA ILE A 26 -2.01 2.31 -7.81
C ILE A 26 -3.47 2.54 -8.22
N ALA A 27 -4.40 2.53 -7.27
CA ALA A 27 -5.83 2.73 -7.52
C ALA A 27 -6.59 3.10 -6.23
N THR A 28 -7.77 3.69 -6.39
CA THR A 28 -8.79 3.85 -5.33
C THR A 28 -10.07 3.17 -5.80
N LEU A 29 -10.66 2.31 -4.97
CA LEU A 29 -11.93 1.64 -5.26
C LEU A 29 -13.01 2.16 -4.31
N TYR A 30 -14.11 2.65 -4.86
CA TYR A 30 -15.29 3.05 -4.08
C TYR A 30 -16.23 1.86 -3.95
N ILE A 31 -16.42 1.38 -2.72
CA ILE A 31 -17.32 0.27 -2.41
C ILE A 31 -18.53 0.84 -1.70
N PRO A 32 -19.77 0.62 -2.21
CA PRO A 32 -20.97 0.97 -1.47
C PRO A 32 -21.10 0.05 -0.26
N ALA A 33 -20.57 0.48 0.88
CA ALA A 33 -20.73 -0.22 2.14
C ALA A 33 -22.17 -0.01 2.65
N GLY A 34 -23.08 -0.94 2.33
CA GLY A 34 -24.28 -1.12 3.15
C GLY A 34 -23.86 -1.43 4.59
N SER A 35 -24.61 -0.99 5.61
CA SER A 35 -24.24 -1.02 7.05
C SER A 35 -23.30 -2.19 7.43
N MET A 36 -21.99 -1.95 7.39
CA MET A 36 -20.99 -2.94 7.77
C MET A 36 -20.74 -2.78 9.26
N GLY A 37 -21.30 -3.68 10.06
CA GLY A 37 -20.98 -3.74 11.48
C GLY A 37 -19.50 -4.06 11.70
N VAL A 38 -18.98 -3.71 12.87
CA VAL A 38 -17.57 -3.98 13.25
C VAL A 38 -17.18 -5.45 13.11
N LEU A 39 -18.14 -6.37 13.19
CA LEU A 39 -17.94 -7.82 13.10
C LEU A 39 -18.22 -8.40 11.71
N THR A 40 -18.56 -7.56 10.72
CA THR A 40 -18.82 -8.02 9.36
C THR A 40 -17.49 -8.33 8.67
N GLY A 41 -17.30 -9.59 8.29
CA GLY A 41 -16.19 -10.01 7.44
C GLY A 41 -16.45 -9.71 5.96
N PHE A 42 -15.38 -9.48 5.21
CA PHE A 42 -15.43 -9.19 3.78
C PHE A 42 -14.20 -9.77 3.08
N GLN A 43 -14.36 -10.05 1.79
CA GLN A 43 -13.30 -10.51 0.90
C GLN A 43 -13.31 -9.67 -0.37
N PHE A 44 -12.12 -9.23 -0.79
CA PHE A 44 -11.90 -8.56 -2.06
C PHE A 44 -11.10 -9.47 -2.98
N ASN A 45 -11.64 -9.69 -4.18
CA ASN A 45 -10.91 -10.33 -5.27
C ASN A 45 -10.46 -9.22 -6.23
N LEU A 46 -9.15 -8.97 -6.27
CA LEU A 46 -8.52 -7.94 -7.08
C LEU A 46 -8.00 -8.56 -8.38
N SER A 47 -8.36 -7.97 -9.52
CA SER A 47 -7.81 -8.33 -10.83
C SER A 47 -7.13 -7.10 -11.42
N ILE A 48 -5.83 -7.17 -11.63
CA ILE A 48 -5.03 -6.11 -12.24
C ILE A 48 -4.68 -6.55 -13.66
N LEU A 49 -5.22 -5.83 -14.65
CA LEU A 49 -4.98 -6.08 -16.06
C LEU A 49 -3.94 -5.08 -16.58
N THR A 50 -2.79 -5.61 -17.00
CA THR A 50 -1.70 -4.86 -17.61
C THR A 50 -1.49 -5.33 -19.05
N PRO A 51 -0.85 -4.53 -19.92
CA PRO A 51 -0.47 -4.99 -21.26
C PRO A 51 0.39 -6.26 -21.24
N GLU A 52 1.20 -6.44 -20.20
CA GLU A 52 2.11 -7.58 -20.03
C GLU A 52 1.38 -8.85 -19.53
N GLY A 53 0.18 -8.72 -18.97
CA GLY A 53 -0.62 -9.84 -18.48
C GLY A 53 -1.60 -9.47 -17.37
N ALA A 54 -2.25 -10.50 -16.83
CA ALA A 54 -3.20 -10.37 -15.72
C ALA A 54 -2.59 -10.83 -14.39
N GLN A 55 -2.89 -10.10 -13.32
CA GLN A 55 -2.51 -10.43 -11.95
C GLN A 55 -3.76 -10.49 -11.08
N TYR A 56 -3.77 -11.40 -10.11
CA TYR A 56 -4.93 -11.67 -9.26
C TYR A 56 -4.52 -11.72 -7.79
N GLY A 57 -5.33 -11.09 -6.94
CA GLY A 57 -5.13 -11.07 -5.49
C GLY A 57 -6.43 -11.33 -4.73
N VAL A 58 -6.35 -12.02 -3.60
CA VAL A 58 -7.47 -12.19 -2.67
C VAL A 58 -7.06 -11.57 -1.35
N TYR A 59 -7.88 -10.65 -0.85
CA TYR A 59 -7.70 -9.98 0.42
C TYR A 59 -8.92 -10.24 1.28
N GLN A 60 -8.73 -10.54 2.57
CA GLN A 60 -9.85 -10.89 3.43
C GLN A 60 -9.64 -10.31 4.83
N SER A 61 -10.71 -9.74 5.38
CA SER A 61 -10.76 -9.33 6.77
C SER A 61 -12.06 -9.80 7.41
N ARG A 62 -12.02 -9.98 8.74
CA ARG A 62 -13.20 -10.32 9.56
C ARG A 62 -13.83 -9.09 10.23
N SER A 63 -13.30 -7.90 9.95
CA SER A 63 -13.74 -6.65 10.57
C SER A 63 -13.40 -5.45 9.71
N VAL A 64 -14.33 -4.49 9.63
CA VAL A 64 -14.10 -3.18 9.00
C VAL A 64 -13.23 -2.25 9.86
N ALA A 65 -12.95 -2.61 11.11
CA ALA A 65 -11.97 -1.89 11.93
C ALA A 65 -10.53 -2.14 11.48
N ILE A 66 -10.30 -3.18 10.66
CA ILE A 66 -9.00 -3.50 10.09
C ILE A 66 -8.85 -2.73 8.78
N LEU A 67 -8.11 -1.62 8.81
CA LEU A 67 -7.90 -0.77 7.64
C LEU A 67 -6.94 -1.42 6.63
N ASN A 68 -5.88 -2.07 7.11
CA ASN A 68 -4.94 -2.80 6.26
C ASN A 68 -5.46 -4.22 6.06
N VAL A 69 -6.10 -4.48 4.93
CA VAL A 69 -6.77 -5.77 4.68
C VAL A 69 -5.71 -6.84 4.39
N PRO A 70 -5.66 -7.93 5.18
CA PRO A 70 -4.69 -8.99 4.97
C PRO A 70 -4.79 -9.65 3.58
N LEU A 71 -3.64 -9.89 2.97
CA LEU A 71 -3.51 -10.71 1.77
C LEU A 71 -3.71 -12.20 2.12
N VAL A 72 -4.54 -12.88 1.35
CA VAL A 72 -4.78 -14.33 1.44
C VAL A 72 -4.01 -15.07 0.35
N SER A 73 -4.06 -14.58 -0.89
CA SER A 73 -3.36 -15.18 -2.02
C SER A 73 -3.02 -14.17 -3.10
N TRP A 74 -1.91 -14.37 -3.78
CA TRP A 74 -1.46 -13.54 -4.91
C TRP A 74 -0.96 -14.41 -6.05
N THR A 75 -1.39 -14.10 -7.26
CA THR A 75 -1.00 -14.75 -8.50
C THR A 75 -0.65 -13.66 -9.51
N GLY A 76 0.64 -13.39 -9.70
CA GLY A 76 1.11 -12.35 -10.59
C GLY A 76 2.62 -12.19 -10.51
N GLN A 77 3.20 -11.40 -11.41
CA GLN A 77 4.61 -11.06 -11.36
C GLN A 77 4.85 -9.97 -10.31
N GLY A 78 5.86 -10.16 -9.46
CA GLY A 78 6.26 -9.17 -8.44
C GLY A 78 5.49 -9.26 -7.11
N THR A 79 5.67 -8.23 -6.29
CA THR A 79 5.09 -8.12 -4.95
C THR A 79 3.62 -7.71 -5.02
N ALA A 80 2.77 -8.38 -4.24
CA ALA A 80 1.36 -8.02 -4.12
C ALA A 80 1.21 -6.59 -3.57
N PRO A 81 0.26 -5.79 -4.08
CA PRO A 81 -0.05 -4.48 -3.52
C PRO A 81 -0.71 -4.62 -2.14
N GLU A 82 -0.62 -3.58 -1.33
CA GLU A 82 -1.39 -3.49 -0.09
C GLU A 82 -2.79 -2.95 -0.36
N LEU A 83 -3.79 -3.52 0.32
CA LEU A 83 -5.16 -3.02 0.26
C LEU A 83 -5.48 -2.28 1.55
N HIS A 84 -5.69 -0.97 1.42
CA HIS A 84 -6.03 -0.07 2.51
C HIS A 84 -7.47 0.40 2.37
N LEU A 85 -8.26 0.25 3.43
CA LEU A 85 -9.58 0.85 3.55
C LEU A 85 -9.44 2.28 4.08
N GLU A 86 -10.08 3.20 3.38
CA GLU A 86 -10.15 4.61 3.76
C GLU A 86 -11.59 4.93 4.19
N ASP A 87 -11.76 5.69 5.29
CA ASP A 87 -13.07 6.19 5.69
C ASP A 87 -13.53 7.22 4.65
N ALA A 88 -14.77 7.12 4.16
CA ALA A 88 -15.33 8.07 3.20
C ALA A 88 -15.24 9.53 3.67
N ARG A 89 -15.19 9.78 4.99
CA ARG A 89 -15.01 11.11 5.59
C ARG A 89 -13.61 11.69 5.41
N THR A 90 -12.61 10.89 5.07
CA THR A 90 -11.24 11.33 4.79
C THR A 90 -10.99 11.67 3.32
N ILE A 91 -11.99 11.49 2.44
CA ILE A 91 -11.86 11.62 0.98
C ILE A 91 -12.61 12.87 0.44
N LEU A 92 -13.28 13.63 1.30
CA LEU A 92 -13.91 14.90 0.90
C LEU A 92 -12.92 16.07 1.07
N PRO A 93 -12.75 16.94 0.05
CA PRO A 93 -11.92 18.15 0.15
C PRO A 93 -12.48 19.18 1.14
#